data_AF-A0A9X2E109-F1
#
_entry.id   AF-A0A9X2E109-F1
#
_cell.length_a   1.000
_cell.length_b   1.000
_cell.length_c   1.000
_cell.angle_alpha   90.00
_cell.angle_beta   90.00
_cell.angle_gamma   90.00
#
_symmetry.space_group_name_H-M   'P 1'
#
loop_
_entity.id
_entity.type
_entity.pdbx_description
1 polymer ?
#
loop_
_entity_poly.entity_id
_entity_poly.type
_entity_poly.pdbx_seq_one_letter_code
_entity_poly.pdbx_strand_id
1 'polypeptide(L)'
;TAPRGYSAAIDPGSGAVRCDVRRDLTEASPSALGAAGGAVTDLEDLRRLATGIAASPSGDAVWADAVPQGQGRPAWLLAGLGGHQVGPLRGFSGIAPGFVTAAYSDPVSGLTVAVSFNSSTPGADFAGNAARALASIAVDAGAAAGAADLPALPWTAESERNATLTAHARC
;
A
#
# COMPACT_ATOMS: atom_id res chain seq x y z
N THR A 1 23.63 3.92 -3.87
CA THR A 1 23.61 3.45 -2.46
C THR A 1 22.27 2.79 -2.22
N ALA A 2 22.22 1.62 -1.57
CA ALA A 2 20.94 0.97 -1.24
C ALA A 2 20.13 1.83 -0.25
N PRO A 3 18.78 1.82 -0.32
CA PRO A 3 17.94 2.55 0.62
C PRO A 3 18.10 1.99 2.04
N ARG A 4 18.15 2.89 3.03
CA ARG A 4 18.23 2.51 4.46
C ARG A 4 16.82 2.34 5.02
N GLY A 5 16.59 1.31 5.83
CA GLY A 5 15.29 1.00 6.41
C GLY A 5 15.27 1.21 7.93
N TYR A 6 14.15 1.70 8.47
CA TYR A 6 14.05 2.07 9.89
C TYR A 6 12.78 1.57 10.57
N SER A 7 12.82 1.50 11.89
CA SER A 7 11.62 1.42 12.73
C SER A 7 11.80 2.12 14.06
N ALA A 8 10.72 2.45 14.74
CA ALA A 8 10.75 2.81 16.16
C ALA A 8 10.94 1.54 17.02
N ALA A 9 11.56 1.69 18.18
CA ALA A 9 11.59 0.62 19.15
C ALA A 9 10.20 0.35 19.74
N ILE A 10 9.99 -0.87 20.19
CA ILE A 10 8.82 -1.27 20.96
C ILE A 10 9.27 -1.46 22.41
N ASP A 11 8.49 -0.93 23.34
CA ASP A 11 8.68 -1.19 24.77
C ASP A 11 8.35 -2.66 25.09
N PRO A 12 9.29 -3.45 25.65
CA PRO A 12 9.08 -4.88 25.82
C PRO A 12 8.04 -5.25 26.89
N GLY A 13 7.70 -4.33 27.80
CA GLY A 13 6.71 -4.56 28.84
C GLY A 13 5.29 -4.20 28.40
N SER A 14 5.14 -3.01 27.80
CA SER A 14 3.83 -2.46 27.42
C SER A 14 3.44 -2.70 25.96
N GLY A 15 4.41 -3.05 25.09
CA GLY A 15 4.20 -3.09 23.64
C GLY A 15 4.05 -1.70 23.00
N ALA A 16 4.22 -0.62 23.76
CA ALA A 16 4.07 0.73 23.25
C ALA A 16 5.21 1.11 22.29
N VAL A 17 4.88 1.89 21.26
CA VAL A 17 5.86 2.44 20.32
C VAL A 17 6.68 3.54 21.00
N ARG A 18 8.02 3.48 20.89
CA ARG A 18 8.96 4.47 21.40
C ARG A 18 9.58 5.27 20.26
N CYS A 19 8.92 6.38 19.88
CA CYS A 19 9.34 7.22 18.74
C CYS A 19 10.70 7.91 18.95
N ASP A 20 11.15 8.05 20.19
CA ASP A 20 12.46 8.60 20.54
C ASP A 20 13.62 7.64 20.25
N VAL A 21 13.33 6.35 20.01
CA VAL A 21 14.35 5.33 19.74
C VAL A 21 14.18 4.78 18.32
N ARG A 22 15.05 5.23 17.40
CA ARG A 22 15.14 4.70 16.03
C ARG A 22 16.06 3.48 15.95
N ARG A 23 15.56 2.39 15.36
CA ARG A 23 16.31 1.19 14.99
C ARG A 23 16.66 1.25 13.50
N ASP A 24 17.93 0.98 13.18
CA ASP A 24 18.38 0.76 11.81
C ASP A 24 18.15 -0.72 11.46
N LEU A 25 17.36 -0.98 10.43
CA LEU A 25 16.99 -2.30 9.94
C LEU A 25 17.53 -2.53 8.52
N THR A 26 18.48 -1.72 8.05
CA THR A 26 19.03 -1.81 6.68
C THR A 26 19.63 -3.19 6.37
N GLU A 27 20.21 -3.86 7.37
CA GLU A 27 20.84 -5.18 7.24
C GLU A 27 19.85 -6.34 7.51
N ALA A 28 18.57 -6.07 7.72
CA ALA A 28 17.57 -7.12 7.92
C ALA A 28 17.38 -7.90 6.62
N SER A 29 17.62 -9.22 6.66
CA SER A 29 17.52 -10.07 5.47
C SER A 29 16.06 -10.20 4.99
N PRO A 30 15.74 -9.86 3.73
CA PRO A 30 14.43 -10.09 3.14
C PRO A 30 14.04 -11.58 3.10
N SER A 31 15.03 -12.48 3.04
CA SER A 31 14.78 -13.93 2.95
C SER A 31 14.02 -14.50 4.15
N ALA A 32 14.05 -13.83 5.30
CA ALA A 32 13.27 -14.22 6.49
C ALA A 32 11.75 -14.18 6.24
N LEU A 33 11.28 -13.41 5.26
CA LEU A 33 9.87 -13.33 4.87
C LEU A 33 9.47 -14.35 3.80
N GLY A 34 10.44 -15.09 3.23
CA GLY A 34 10.20 -16.09 2.19
C GLY A 34 9.34 -15.56 1.04
N ALA A 35 8.41 -16.39 0.55
CA ALA A 35 7.50 -16.02 -0.54
C ALA A 35 6.47 -14.94 -0.15
N ALA A 36 6.25 -14.70 1.14
CA ALA A 36 5.24 -13.73 1.61
C ALA A 36 5.71 -12.28 1.55
N GLY A 37 7.03 -12.03 1.49
CA GLY A 37 7.56 -10.67 1.49
C GLY A 37 9.05 -10.52 1.22
N GLY A 38 9.74 -11.57 0.77
CA GLY A 38 11.19 -11.53 0.54
C GLY A 38 11.61 -10.92 -0.82
N ALA A 39 10.65 -10.52 -1.66
CA ALA A 39 10.93 -9.87 -2.92
C ALA A 39 11.56 -8.48 -2.71
N VAL A 40 12.64 -8.20 -3.43
CA VAL A 40 13.30 -6.89 -3.47
C VAL A 40 13.09 -6.31 -4.87
N THR A 41 12.67 -5.05 -4.93
CA THR A 41 12.32 -4.36 -6.18
C THR A 41 12.59 -2.86 -6.04
N ASP A 42 12.39 -2.11 -7.13
CA ASP A 42 12.36 -0.65 -7.13
C ASP A 42 10.95 -0.13 -7.47
N LEU A 43 10.76 1.19 -7.49
CA LEU A 43 9.44 1.79 -7.75
C LEU A 43 8.93 1.53 -9.17
N GLU A 44 9.83 1.40 -10.15
CA GLU A 44 9.45 1.20 -11.55
C GLU A 44 8.99 -0.24 -11.78
N ASP A 45 9.70 -1.22 -11.24
CA ASP A 45 9.28 -2.62 -11.30
C ASP A 45 8.08 -2.90 -10.41
N LEU A 46 7.95 -2.23 -9.25
CA LEU A 46 6.75 -2.28 -8.42
C LEU A 46 5.52 -1.76 -9.17
N ARG A 47 5.66 -0.66 -9.93
CA ARG A 47 4.61 -0.13 -10.80
C ARG A 47 4.20 -1.15 -11.86
N ARG A 48 5.18 -1.74 -12.56
CA ARG A 48 4.93 -2.78 -13.58
C ARG A 48 4.22 -4.00 -12.98
N LEU A 49 4.61 -4.42 -11.78
CA LEU A 49 3.99 -5.52 -11.07
C LEU A 49 2.51 -5.21 -10.75
N ALA A 50 2.21 -4.01 -10.25
CA ALA A 50 0.83 -3.60 -9.96
C ALA A 50 -0.04 -3.54 -11.23
N THR A 51 0.49 -2.94 -12.31
CA THR A 51 -0.20 -2.91 -13.62
C THR A 51 -0.45 -4.33 -14.13
N GLY A 52 0.55 -5.21 -14.08
CA GLY A 52 0.43 -6.60 -14.54
C GLY A 52 -0.58 -7.42 -13.73
N ILE A 53 -0.57 -7.31 -12.39
CA ILE A 53 -1.51 -8.00 -11.50
C ILE A 53 -2.95 -7.50 -11.69
N ALA A 54 -3.15 -6.21 -11.98
CA ALA A 54 -4.48 -5.66 -12.21
C ALA A 54 -5.11 -6.14 -13.54
N ALA A 55 -4.29 -6.30 -14.58
CA ALA A 55 -4.73 -6.52 -15.97
C ALA A 55 -4.54 -7.95 -16.52
N SER A 56 -3.74 -8.81 -15.89
CA SER A 56 -3.45 -10.17 -16.42
C SER A 56 -4.70 -11.08 -16.44
N PRO A 57 -4.86 -11.99 -17.42
CA PRO A 57 -5.92 -13.02 -17.42
C PRO A 57 -5.79 -14.04 -16.29
N SER A 58 -4.62 -14.19 -15.67
CA SER A 58 -4.48 -14.90 -14.38
C SER A 58 -4.95 -14.07 -13.17
N GLY A 59 -5.13 -12.76 -13.35
CA GLY A 59 -5.70 -11.83 -12.38
C GLY A 59 -7.21 -12.01 -12.19
N ASP A 60 -7.96 -12.42 -13.22
CA ASP A 60 -9.40 -12.67 -13.04
C ASP A 60 -9.69 -13.67 -11.93
N ALA A 61 -8.88 -14.74 -11.83
CA ALA A 61 -8.97 -15.70 -10.73
C ALA A 61 -8.59 -15.11 -9.36
N VAL A 62 -7.67 -14.12 -9.31
CA VAL A 62 -7.30 -13.43 -8.07
C VAL A 62 -8.47 -12.61 -7.54
N TRP A 63 -9.27 -12.04 -8.44
CA TRP A 63 -10.33 -11.08 -8.11
C TRP A 63 -11.76 -11.65 -8.18
N ALA A 64 -11.96 -12.84 -8.73
CA ALA A 64 -13.28 -13.44 -8.98
C ALA A 64 -14.15 -13.54 -7.72
N ASP A 65 -13.58 -14.02 -6.61
CA ASP A 65 -14.26 -14.24 -5.33
C ASP A 65 -13.69 -13.35 -4.22
N ALA A 66 -13.38 -12.08 -4.55
CA ALA A 66 -12.83 -11.16 -3.57
C ALA A 66 -13.81 -10.92 -2.41
N VAL A 67 -13.33 -11.08 -1.17
CA VAL A 67 -14.16 -10.98 0.05
C VAL A 67 -13.85 -9.72 0.84
N PRO A 68 -14.80 -9.16 1.61
CA PRO A 68 -14.52 -8.02 2.48
C PRO A 68 -13.35 -8.29 3.44
N GLN A 69 -12.47 -7.30 3.64
CA GLN A 69 -11.28 -7.42 4.49
C GLN A 69 -11.56 -7.53 6.00
N GLY A 70 -12.82 -7.70 6.41
CA GLY A 70 -13.24 -7.90 7.79
C GLY A 70 -14.04 -6.76 8.40
N GLN A 71 -14.39 -6.92 9.67
CA GLN A 71 -15.27 -6.00 10.41
C GLN A 71 -14.61 -4.62 10.59
N GLY A 72 -15.42 -3.55 10.53
CA GLY A 72 -14.96 -2.17 10.72
C GLY A 72 -14.20 -1.57 9.53
N ARG A 73 -13.99 -2.34 8.45
CA ARG A 73 -13.39 -1.83 7.20
C ARG A 73 -14.48 -1.47 6.19
N PRO A 74 -14.24 -0.46 5.33
CA PRO A 74 -15.15 -0.16 4.25
C PRO A 74 -15.41 -1.36 3.33
N ALA A 75 -16.65 -1.52 2.86
CA ALA A 75 -17.06 -2.65 2.01
C ALA A 75 -16.35 -2.69 0.64
N TRP A 76 -15.76 -1.57 0.20
CA TRP A 76 -14.97 -1.47 -1.02
C TRP A 76 -13.50 -1.91 -0.84
N LEU A 77 -13.09 -2.29 0.37
CA LEU A 77 -11.83 -2.97 0.64
C LEU A 77 -12.05 -4.48 0.63
N LEU A 78 -11.59 -5.13 -0.44
CA LEU A 78 -11.71 -6.56 -0.65
C LEU A 78 -10.33 -7.23 -0.68
N ALA A 79 -10.26 -8.44 -0.13
CA ALA A 79 -9.13 -9.34 -0.27
C ALA A 79 -9.42 -10.34 -1.40
N GLY A 80 -8.54 -10.36 -2.40
CA GLY A 80 -8.44 -11.44 -3.37
C GLY A 80 -7.41 -12.49 -2.95
N LEU A 81 -6.97 -13.31 -3.89
CA LEU A 81 -5.90 -14.29 -3.66
C LEU A 81 -4.52 -13.62 -3.63
N GLY A 82 -4.03 -13.27 -2.44
CA GLY A 82 -2.70 -12.65 -2.27
C GLY A 82 -2.62 -11.18 -2.68
N GLY A 83 -3.76 -10.54 -2.93
CA GLY A 83 -3.86 -9.13 -3.31
C GLY A 83 -5.10 -8.47 -2.73
N HIS A 84 -5.18 -7.15 -2.86
CA HIS A 84 -6.27 -6.30 -2.40
C HIS A 84 -6.93 -5.61 -3.59
N GLN A 85 -8.25 -5.65 -3.64
CA GLN A 85 -9.06 -4.77 -4.49
C GLN A 85 -9.59 -3.63 -3.61
N VAL A 86 -9.30 -2.39 -4.01
CA VAL A 86 -9.66 -1.18 -3.29
C VAL A 86 -10.47 -0.29 -4.24
N GLY A 87 -11.79 -0.38 -4.14
CA GLY A 87 -12.70 0.21 -5.13
C GLY A 87 -12.37 -0.32 -6.54
N PRO A 88 -12.08 0.54 -7.52
CA PRO A 88 -11.69 0.12 -8.87
C PRO A 88 -10.23 -0.37 -8.97
N LEU A 89 -9.38 -0.03 -7.99
CA LEU A 89 -7.96 -0.34 -8.07
C LEU A 89 -7.66 -1.76 -7.55
N ARG A 90 -6.66 -2.41 -8.13
CA ARG A 90 -6.19 -3.76 -7.78
C ARG A 90 -4.69 -3.72 -7.49
N GLY A 91 -4.24 -4.45 -6.48
CA GLY A 91 -2.82 -4.45 -6.12
C GLY A 91 -2.57 -5.03 -4.73
N PHE A 92 -1.67 -4.43 -3.96
CA PHE A 92 -1.29 -4.92 -2.64
C PHE A 92 -0.64 -3.83 -1.79
N SER A 93 -0.60 -4.08 -0.49
CA SER A 93 0.17 -3.30 0.49
C SER A 93 0.87 -4.26 1.44
N GLY A 94 2.11 -3.95 1.82
CA GLY A 94 2.96 -4.85 2.58
C GLY A 94 3.94 -4.13 3.49
N ILE A 95 4.50 -4.91 4.40
CA ILE A 95 5.52 -4.49 5.36
C ILE A 95 6.69 -5.47 5.30
N ALA A 96 7.90 -4.92 5.29
CA ALA A 96 9.14 -5.64 5.53
C ALA A 96 9.91 -4.90 6.63
N PRO A 97 10.88 -5.53 7.32
CA PRO A 97 11.73 -4.83 8.26
C PRO A 97 12.32 -3.56 7.64
N GLY A 98 11.99 -2.40 8.20
CA GLY A 98 12.50 -1.11 7.74
C GLY A 98 11.68 -0.42 6.64
N PHE A 99 10.69 -1.08 6.04
CA PHE A 99 9.94 -0.55 4.89
C PHE A 99 8.44 -0.89 4.93
N VAL A 100 7.61 0.04 4.47
CA VAL A 100 6.22 -0.24 4.07
C VAL A 100 6.01 0.21 2.64
N THR A 101 5.27 -0.58 1.89
CA THR A 101 5.11 -0.42 0.45
C THR A 101 3.65 -0.67 0.08
N ALA A 102 3.14 0.06 -0.90
CA ALA A 102 1.86 -0.26 -1.53
C ALA A 102 1.91 0.05 -3.01
N ALA A 103 1.20 -0.74 -3.81
CA ALA A 103 1.07 -0.50 -5.23
C ALA A 103 -0.31 -0.95 -5.70
N TYR A 104 -0.99 -0.08 -6.46
CA TYR A 104 -2.35 -0.30 -6.94
C TYR A 104 -2.49 0.23 -8.37
N SER A 105 -3.22 -0.49 -9.21
CA SER A 105 -3.52 -0.10 -10.58
C SER A 105 -5.00 -0.29 -10.87
N ASP A 106 -5.60 0.67 -11.57
CA ASP A 106 -6.90 0.51 -12.21
C ASP A 106 -6.73 -0.20 -13.56
N PRO A 107 -7.36 -1.36 -13.81
CA PRO A 107 -7.21 -2.07 -15.08
C PRO A 107 -7.91 -1.38 -16.25
N VAL A 108 -8.82 -0.42 -15.99
CA VAL A 108 -9.59 0.26 -17.04
C VAL A 108 -8.88 1.53 -17.51
N SER A 109 -8.60 2.47 -16.60
CA SER A 109 -7.94 3.76 -16.90
C SER A 109 -6.43 3.67 -17.03
N GLY A 110 -5.81 2.61 -16.49
CA GLY A 110 -4.36 2.49 -16.37
C GLY A 110 -3.73 3.33 -15.26
N LEU A 111 -4.53 4.07 -14.45
CA LEU A 111 -4.02 4.79 -13.29
C LEU A 111 -3.28 3.83 -12.36
N THR A 112 -1.98 4.07 -12.13
CA THR A 112 -1.15 3.27 -11.24
C THR A 112 -0.45 4.15 -10.21
N VAL A 113 -0.51 3.74 -8.94
CA VAL A 113 0.21 4.39 -7.83
C VAL A 113 1.11 3.35 -7.18
N ALA A 114 2.37 3.71 -6.95
CA ALA A 114 3.33 2.90 -6.21
C ALA A 114 4.05 3.80 -5.19
N VAL A 115 4.10 3.35 -3.94
CA VAL A 115 4.75 4.08 -2.83
C VAL A 115 5.62 3.13 -2.03
N SER A 116 6.73 3.64 -1.54
CA SER A 116 7.61 2.96 -0.59
C SER A 116 8.11 3.98 0.43
N PHE A 117 8.01 3.63 1.70
CA PHE A 117 8.47 4.44 2.82
C PHE A 117 9.52 3.67 3.58
N ASN A 118 10.63 4.32 3.92
CA ASN A 118 11.74 3.73 4.65
C ASN A 118 11.53 3.70 6.17
N SER A 119 10.30 3.40 6.59
CA SER A 119 9.93 3.21 7.98
C SER A 119 8.86 2.12 8.05
N SER A 120 9.12 1.05 8.82
CA SER A 120 8.11 0.00 9.05
C SER A 120 7.23 0.27 10.27
N THR A 121 7.46 1.36 11.01
CA THR A 121 6.71 1.73 12.22
C THR A 121 5.21 1.88 11.99
N PRO A 122 4.74 2.55 10.91
CA PRO A 122 3.31 2.81 10.73
C PRO A 122 2.48 1.59 10.34
N GLY A 123 3.10 0.49 9.90
CA GLY A 123 2.38 -0.69 9.39
C GLY A 123 2.00 -0.62 7.90
N ALA A 124 1.57 -1.75 7.33
CA ALA A 124 1.26 -1.86 5.90
C ALA A 124 0.05 -1.02 5.46
N ASP A 125 -0.96 -0.87 6.33
CA ASP A 125 -2.16 -0.08 6.01
C ASP A 125 -1.81 1.40 5.77
N PHE A 126 -0.79 1.95 6.43
CA PHE A 126 -0.29 3.31 6.17
C PHE A 126 0.08 3.52 4.71
N ALA A 127 0.86 2.61 4.13
CA ALA A 127 1.23 2.69 2.71
C ALA A 127 0.00 2.56 1.81
N GLY A 128 -0.96 1.72 2.19
CA GLY A 128 -2.25 1.58 1.51
C GLY A 128 -3.07 2.88 1.52
N ASN A 129 -3.21 3.53 2.69
CA ASN A 129 -3.89 4.82 2.83
C ASN A 129 -3.19 5.90 1.99
N ALA A 130 -1.86 5.99 2.08
CA ALA A 130 -1.09 6.97 1.31
C ALA A 130 -1.25 6.78 -0.20
N ALA A 131 -1.20 5.54 -0.69
CA ALA A 131 -1.42 5.24 -2.11
C ALA A 131 -2.83 5.63 -2.58
N ARG A 132 -3.86 5.38 -1.76
CA ARG A 132 -5.24 5.80 -2.08
C ARG A 132 -5.41 7.31 -2.07
N ALA A 133 -4.76 8.02 -1.14
CA ALA A 133 -4.75 9.49 -1.14
C ALA A 133 -4.12 10.05 -2.43
N LEU A 134 -2.98 9.50 -2.85
CA LEU A 134 -2.32 9.89 -4.11
C LEU A 134 -3.17 9.54 -5.34
N ALA A 135 -3.88 8.42 -5.34
CA ALA A 135 -4.80 8.07 -6.42
C ALA A 135 -5.93 9.12 -6.54
N SER A 136 -6.51 9.58 -5.43
CA SER A 136 -7.52 10.65 -5.44
C SER A 136 -6.94 11.95 -5.99
N ILE A 137 -5.74 12.34 -5.57
CA ILE A 137 -5.07 13.55 -6.09
C ILE A 137 -4.83 13.43 -7.61
N ALA A 138 -4.40 12.27 -8.08
CA ALA A 138 -4.17 12.03 -9.51
C ALA A 138 -5.46 12.07 -10.32
N VAL A 139 -6.57 11.52 -9.79
CA VAL A 139 -7.90 11.60 -10.41
C VAL A 139 -8.38 13.05 -10.47
N ASP A 140 -8.27 13.81 -9.38
CA ASP A 140 -8.67 15.22 -9.34
C ASP A 140 -7.85 16.07 -10.31
N ALA A 141 -6.53 15.85 -10.37
CA ALA A 141 -5.65 16.52 -11.32
C ALA A 141 -5.97 16.15 -12.78
N GLY A 142 -6.24 14.88 -13.04
CA GLY A 142 -6.67 14.40 -14.36
C GLY A 142 -7.98 15.03 -14.80
N ALA A 143 -8.96 15.11 -13.89
CA ALA A 143 -10.26 15.71 -14.15
C ALA A 143 -10.12 17.21 -14.47
N ALA A 144 -9.30 17.93 -13.72
CA ALA A 144 -8.99 19.34 -13.97
C ALA A 144 -8.27 19.55 -15.32
N ALA A 145 -7.50 18.56 -15.79
CA ALA A 145 -6.85 18.56 -17.10
C ALA A 145 -7.74 18.04 -18.24
N GLY A 146 -8.98 17.63 -17.98
CA GLY A 146 -9.92 17.13 -18.98
C GLY A 146 -9.65 15.69 -19.44
N ALA A 147 -8.97 14.88 -18.62
CA ALA A 147 -8.78 13.46 -18.92
C ALA A 147 -10.13 12.71 -18.92
N ALA A 148 -10.29 11.81 -19.88
CA ALA A 148 -11.42 10.88 -19.94
C ALA A 148 -11.11 9.59 -19.15
N ASP A 149 -12.14 8.77 -18.92
CA ASP A 149 -12.04 7.42 -18.35
C ASP A 149 -11.35 7.32 -16.99
N LEU A 150 -11.48 8.36 -16.15
CA LEU A 150 -10.94 8.34 -14.78
C LEU A 150 -11.74 7.39 -13.88
N PRO A 151 -11.07 6.66 -12.96
CA PRO A 151 -11.74 5.75 -12.06
C PRO A 151 -12.60 6.49 -11.02
N ALA A 152 -13.80 6.00 -10.77
CA ALA A 152 -14.67 6.49 -9.70
C ALA A 152 -14.20 5.94 -8.34
N LEU A 153 -13.56 6.78 -7.53
CA LEU A 153 -13.01 6.37 -6.24
C LEU A 153 -14.06 6.54 -5.11
N PRO A 154 -14.28 5.53 -4.25
CA PRO A 154 -15.20 5.62 -3.11
C PRO A 154 -14.59 6.32 -1.87
N TRP A 155 -13.46 7.01 -2.03
CA TRP A 155 -12.76 7.77 -0.99
C TRP A 155 -12.28 9.11 -1.54
N THR A 156 -11.82 9.99 -0.66
CA THR A 156 -11.16 11.25 -1.02
C THR A 156 -9.73 11.29 -0.48
N ALA A 157 -8.90 12.17 -1.04
CA ALA A 157 -7.56 12.43 -0.50
C ALA A 157 -7.60 12.83 0.99
N GLU A 158 -8.59 13.62 1.38
CA GLU A 158 -8.76 14.05 2.78
C GLU A 158 -9.19 12.90 3.70
N SER A 159 -10.11 12.02 3.27
CA SER A 159 -10.51 10.87 4.11
C SER A 159 -9.35 9.91 4.36
N GLU A 160 -8.51 9.67 3.35
CA GLU A 160 -7.34 8.79 3.48
C GLU A 160 -6.21 9.43 4.29
N ARG A 161 -6.02 10.74 4.15
CA ARG A 161 -5.11 11.51 5.01
C ARG A 161 -5.58 11.44 6.46
N ASN A 162 -6.87 11.64 6.73
CA ASN A 162 -7.41 11.57 8.08
C ASN A 162 -7.24 10.16 8.67
N ALA A 163 -7.55 9.11 7.91
CA ALA A 163 -7.30 7.73 8.33
C ALA A 163 -5.81 7.52 8.68
N THR A 164 -4.90 8.06 7.86
CA THR A 164 -3.47 7.99 8.13
C THR A 164 -3.09 8.64 9.46
N LEU A 165 -3.63 9.82 9.71
CA LEU A 165 -3.35 10.62 10.89
C LEU A 165 -3.94 9.99 12.16
N THR A 166 -5.09 9.32 12.08
CA THR A 166 -5.77 8.77 13.26
C THR A 166 -5.36 7.34 13.61
N ALA A 167 -5.00 6.53 12.62
CA ALA A 167 -4.80 5.09 12.82
C ALA A 167 -3.34 4.68 13.07
N HIS A 168 -2.36 5.50 12.66
CA HIS A 168 -0.96 5.08 12.61
C HIS A 168 -0.07 5.89 13.56
N ALA A 169 0.94 5.22 14.13
CA ALA A 169 1.93 5.86 14.99
C ALA A 169 2.73 6.91 14.20
N ARG A 170 2.90 8.09 14.78
CA ARG A 170 3.63 9.22 14.19
C ARG A 170 5.02 9.29 14.81
N CYS A 171 5.91 8.47 14.28
CA CYS A 171 7.36 8.59 14.41
C CYS A 171 7.90 8.89 13.00
#